data_AF-A0A4Q9M5P9-F1
#
_entry.id   AF-A0A4Q9M5P9-F1
#
_cell.length_a   1.000
_cell.length_b   1.000
_cell.length_c   1.000
_cell.angle_alpha   90.00
_cell.angle_beta   90.00
_cell.angle_gamma   90.00
#
_symmetry.space_group_name_H-M   'P 1'
#
loop_
_entity.id
_entity.type
_entity.pdbx_description
1 polymer ?
#
loop_
_entity_poly.entity_id
_entity_poly.type
_entity_poly.pdbx_seq_one_letter_code
_entity_poly.pdbx_strand_id
1 'polypeptide(L)' 'YAIPKKHWKVHGSNPSHSRFSLNYLPHVGRTYGEGIETHWSHMNPLSLSTREMSPGMRHEVYNDHWGAWNWQKIV' A
#
# COMPACT_ATOMS: atom_id res chain seq x y z
N TYR A 1 18.94 6.76 -3.91
CA TYR A 1 18.26 5.84 -2.98
C TYR A 1 17.24 6.64 -2.18
N ALA A 2 16.04 6.09 -1.95
CA ALA A 2 14.93 6.76 -1.26
C ALA A 2 14.26 5.77 -0.30
N ILE A 3 13.64 6.26 0.77
CA ILE A 3 12.90 5.42 1.71
C ILE A 3 11.46 5.90 1.78
N PRO A 4 10.48 5.03 1.51
CA PRO A 4 9.06 5.38 1.65
C PRO A 4 8.71 5.79 3.09
N LYS A 5 7.69 6.65 3.25
CA LYS A 5 7.55 7.47 4.47
C LYS A 5 7.16 6.68 5.72
N LYS A 6 6.48 5.53 5.58
CA LYS A 6 6.02 4.71 6.70
C LYS A 6 7.13 3.81 7.25
N HIS A 7 8.11 3.48 6.43
CA HIS A 7 9.29 2.68 6.80
C HIS A 7 10.24 3.34 7.81
N TRP A 8 10.03 4.61 8.17
CA TRP A 8 10.77 5.29 9.25
C TRP A 8 10.82 4.45 10.53
N LYS A 9 9.71 3.81 10.93
CA LYS A 9 9.68 2.97 12.15
C LYS A 9 10.37 1.62 11.97
N VAL A 10 10.47 1.12 10.74
CA VAL A 10 10.97 -0.23 10.43
C VAL A 10 12.50 -0.26 10.30
N HIS A 11 13.12 0.82 9.81
CA HIS A 11 14.58 0.90 9.66
C HIS A 11 15.32 1.43 10.90
N GLY A 12 14.61 1.60 12.02
CA GLY A 12 15.15 2.13 13.26
C GLY A 12 15.32 3.66 13.23
N SER A 13 15.38 4.25 14.43
CA SER A 13 15.51 5.70 14.65
C SER A 13 16.91 6.22 14.28
N ASN A 14 17.40 5.94 13.08
CA ASN A 14 18.67 6.46 12.61
C ASN A 14 18.50 7.95 12.24
N PRO A 15 19.25 8.87 12.87
CA PRO A 15 19.15 10.31 12.58
C PRO A 15 19.48 10.66 11.12
N SER A 16 20.17 9.78 10.38
CA SER A 16 20.49 9.96 8.96
C SER A 16 19.35 9.58 8.01
N HIS A 17 18.22 9.06 8.50
CA HIS A 17 17.15 8.55 7.63
C HIS A 17 16.44 9.66 6.83
N SER A 18 16.46 10.90 7.36
CA SER A 18 15.90 12.09 6.72
C SER A 18 16.53 12.39 5.35
N ARG A 19 17.81 12.03 5.13
CA ARG A 19 18.49 12.21 3.82
C ARG A 19 17.87 11.40 2.69
N PHE A 20 17.11 10.36 3.02
CA PHE A 20 16.41 9.49 2.06
C PHE A 20 14.92 9.85 1.94
N SER A 21 14.48 10.93 2.59
CA SER A 21 13.11 11.40 2.55
C SER A 21 12.72 11.79 1.12
N LEU A 22 11.56 11.29 0.69
CA LEU A 22 10.94 11.68 -0.57
C LEU A 22 10.68 13.20 -0.66
N ASN A 23 10.64 13.91 0.46
CA ASN A 23 10.45 15.36 0.48
C ASN A 23 11.67 16.14 -0.05
N TYR A 24 12.85 15.53 -0.07
CA TYR A 24 14.09 16.18 -0.53
C TYR A 24 14.55 15.71 -1.91
N LEU A 25 13.79 14.79 -2.55
CA LEU A 25 14.15 14.26 -3.85
C LEU A 25 13.43 15.04 -4.96
N PRO A 26 14.14 15.46 -6.02
CA PRO A 26 13.50 16.08 -7.16
C PRO A 26 12.67 15.04 -7.94
N HIS A 27 11.60 15.49 -8.60
CA HIS A 27 10.78 14.72 -9.55
C HIS A 27 9.96 13.53 -8.98
N VAL A 28 9.89 13.33 -7.66
CA VAL A 28 9.05 12.25 -7.06
C VAL A 28 7.59 12.65 -6.82
N GLY A 29 7.26 13.93 -6.98
CA GLY A 29 5.92 14.45 -6.67
C GLY A 29 5.56 14.33 -5.18
N ARG A 30 4.33 14.73 -4.82
CA ARG A 30 3.83 14.62 -3.44
C ARG A 30 3.27 13.22 -3.20
N THR A 31 4.15 12.29 -2.86
CA THR A 31 3.78 10.91 -2.52
C THR A 31 4.37 10.48 -1.17
N TYR A 32 3.82 9.39 -0.63
CA TYR A 32 4.36 8.69 0.54
C TYR A 32 5.06 7.38 0.17
N GLY A 33 4.93 6.93 -1.09
CA GLY A 33 5.66 5.79 -1.63
C GLY A 33 5.17 4.41 -1.20
N GLU A 34 4.08 4.29 -0.43
CA GLU A 34 3.66 3.00 0.15
C GLU A 34 2.27 2.52 -0.28
N GLY A 35 1.71 3.15 -1.32
CA GLY A 35 0.38 2.81 -1.83
C GLY A 35 0.27 1.33 -2.20
N ILE A 36 1.29 0.80 -2.89
CA ILE A 36 1.29 -0.59 -3.35
C ILE A 36 1.38 -1.58 -2.20
N GLU A 37 2.23 -1.32 -1.20
CA GLU A 37 2.42 -2.24 -0.07
C GLU A 37 1.24 -2.23 0.89
N THR A 38 0.67 -1.04 1.16
CA THR A 38 -0.53 -0.94 2.01
C THR A 38 -1.71 -1.62 1.31
N HIS A 39 -1.82 -1.46 -0.01
CA HIS A 39 -2.84 -2.16 -0.80
C HIS A 39 -2.64 -3.68 -0.77
N TRP A 40 -1.41 -4.15 -0.96
CA TRP A 40 -1.10 -5.58 -0.89
C TRP A 40 -1.48 -6.16 0.47
N SER A 41 -1.12 -5.47 1.56
CA SER A 41 -1.52 -5.89 2.92
C SER A 41 -3.03 -5.95 3.10
N HIS A 42 -3.80 -5.05 2.46
CA HIS A 42 -5.26 -5.09 2.49
C HIS A 42 -5.83 -6.28 1.70
N MET A 43 -5.23 -6.60 0.55
CA MET A 43 -5.71 -7.68 -0.32
C MET A 43 -5.27 -9.07 0.11
N ASN A 44 -4.16 -9.19 0.85
CA ASN A 44 -3.54 -10.48 1.16
C ASN A 44 -4.49 -11.48 1.87
N PRO A 45 -5.32 -11.07 2.85
CA PRO A 45 -6.29 -11.96 3.49
C PRO A 45 -7.30 -12.58 2.52
N LEU A 46 -7.59 -11.90 1.40
CA LEU A 46 -8.54 -12.41 0.41
C LEU A 46 -8.03 -13.66 -0.31
N SER A 47 -6.71 -13.85 -0.43
CA SER A 47 -6.17 -14.99 -1.19
C SER A 47 -6.65 -16.33 -0.63
N LEU A 48 -6.76 -16.43 0.71
CA LEU A 48 -7.24 -17.60 1.42
C LEU A 48 -8.76 -17.60 1.58
N SER A 49 -9.37 -16.44 1.89
CA SER A 49 -10.82 -16.38 2.12
C SER A 49 -11.65 -16.64 0.86
N THR A 50 -11.11 -16.35 -0.33
CA THR A 50 -11.79 -16.60 -1.61
C THR A 50 -11.33 -17.89 -2.31
N ARG A 51 -10.57 -18.75 -1.63
CA ARG A 51 -9.94 -19.92 -2.27
C ARG A 51 -10.95 -20.95 -2.77
N GLU A 52 -11.99 -21.20 -1.98
CA GLU A 52 -13.04 -22.19 -2.28
C GLU A 52 -14.23 -21.59 -3.05
N MET A 53 -14.18 -20.29 -3.38
CA MET A 53 -15.23 -19.63 -4.15
C MET A 53 -15.17 -20.04 -5.62
N SER A 54 -16.32 -20.08 -6.29
CA SER A 54 -16.36 -20.24 -7.75
C SER A 54 -15.64 -19.06 -8.42
N PRO A 55 -15.14 -19.24 -9.67
CA PRO A 55 -14.40 -18.18 -10.37
C PRO A 55 -15.17 -16.85 -10.45
N GLY A 56 -16.47 -16.91 -10.74
CA GLY A 56 -17.33 -15.71 -10.80
C GLY A 56 -17.46 -15.02 -9.44
N MET A 57 -17.78 -15.78 -8.38
CA MET A 57 -17.90 -15.21 -7.04
C MET A 57 -16.58 -14.61 -6.53
N ARG A 58 -15.45 -15.27 -6.84
CA ARG A 58 -14.13 -14.76 -6.49
C ARG A 58 -13.83 -13.42 -7.16
N HIS A 59 -14.20 -13.27 -8.43
CA HIS A 59 -14.03 -12.01 -9.16
C HIS A 59 -14.85 -10.88 -8.53
N GLU A 60 -16.13 -11.12 -8.23
CA GLU A 60 -16.99 -10.10 -7.62
C GLU A 60 -16.48 -9.67 -6.24
N VAL A 61 -16.05 -10.61 -5.39
CA VAL A 61 -15.46 -10.27 -4.08
C VAL A 61 -14.19 -9.43 -4.23
N TYR A 62 -13.32 -9.73 -5.20
CA TYR A 62 -12.15 -8.87 -5.44
C TYR A 62 -12.54 -7.47 -5.90
N ASN A 63 -13.53 -7.35 -6.79
CA ASN A 63 -14.03 -6.05 -7.26
C ASN A 63 -14.59 -5.21 -6.10
N ASP A 64 -15.37 -5.81 -5.19
CA ASP A 64 -15.91 -5.12 -4.02
C ASP A 64 -14.79 -4.57 -3.11
N HIS A 65 -13.77 -5.37 -2.84
CA HIS A 65 -12.63 -4.94 -2.03
C HIS A 65 -11.79 -3.84 -2.72
N TRP A 66 -11.59 -3.92 -4.04
CA TRP A 66 -10.94 -2.84 -4.79
C TRP A 66 -11.78 -1.56 -4.80
N GLY A 67 -13.11 -1.68 -4.93
CA GLY A 67 -14.04 -0.58 -4.82
C GLY A 67 -13.93 0.11 -3.46
N ALA A 68 -13.98 -0.65 -2.37
CA ALA A 68 -13.80 -0.15 -1.01
C ALA A 68 -12.42 0.50 -0.80
N TRP A 69 -11.35 -0.11 -1.30
CA TRP A 69 -9.99 0.45 -1.23
C TRP A 69 -9.87 1.78 -1.98
N ASN A 70 -10.56 1.93 -3.11
CA ASN A 70 -10.60 3.19 -3.84
C ASN A 70 -11.45 4.24 -3.13
N TRP A 71 -12.59 3.85 -2.56
CA TRP A 71 -13.44 4.74 -1.76
C TRP A 71 -12.68 5.38 -0.60
N GLN A 72 -11.86 4.62 0.12
CA GLN A 72 -11.03 5.12 1.24
C GLN A 72 -10.00 6.19 0.85
N LYS A 73 -9.76 6.44 -0.45
CA LYS A 73 -8.82 7.48 -0.92
C LYS A 73 -9.50 8.81 -1.20
N ILE A 74 -10.84 8.81 -1.32
CA ILE A 74 -11.66 9.98 -1.63
C ILE A 74 -12.45 10.49 -0.42
N VAL A 75 -12.59 9.69 0.65
CA VAL A 75 -13.08 10.13 1.96
C VAL A 75 -11.93 10.28 2.95
#